data_AF-A0A1M5DSC6-F1
#
_entry.id   AF-A0A1M5DSC6-F1
#
_cell.length_a   1.000
_cell.length_b   1.000
_cell.length_c   1.000
_cell.angle_alpha   90.00
_cell.angle_beta   90.00
_cell.angle_gamma   90.00
#
_symmetry.space_group_name_H-M   'P 1'
#
loop_
_entity.id
_entity.type
_entity.pdbx_description
1 polymer ?
#
loop_
_entity_poly.entity_id
_entity_poly.type
_entity_poly.pdbx_seq_one_letter_code
_entity_poly.pdbx_strand_id
1 'polypeptide(L)'
;MPVPTVASVMTRDVVTISEDTRFKDIVALLTDRGISAVPVTDSDGQLVGVVSEADLLAKEEYRAGLDRAPTLLPTPDPEEGSRRAEGLTAGDVMTRGAACVRPDDPVVAVARRLAQANVRRMFVLDETGQLVGVVARRDLLRLYLRPDERVRDDVCELLGEVVGGDATGIEVRVDHGVVTLRGSMPTHAQGERVTRAVRALPGVVGVEDGLTRSDAEAPVSPAGGGAALSEERQAGGRGRDAEHPTPPVVVGVSGIEEEDAPVVAWAAEEAARRGAALRLVHVYVALPYTTPVMLNGPIPPLDDEAVREAGRAALDRAANQVRATHPALDLGTELTGGQPELALRTESATASLLVLGAHHHGPLAEAVLGSTAGAMSVTSACPVVAVPVDRQPSAPDGPVVVGVDDPGTARAAVEFAVAEASRRGVDLHAVHCWAGQAALGGEVPDEPERHEQVLAEATAELAERWPDVRLHTTSVRGDALSELLRRSDDAALLVVGTHGRHRLGAVVLGSVSRALLRSARCPVAVVRPRG
;
A
#
# COMPACT_ATOMS: atom_id res chain seq x y z
N MET A 1 -26.29 19.14 8.20
CA MET A 1 -24.89 19.29 8.69
C MET A 1 -23.93 19.72 7.59
N PRO A 2 -23.26 20.88 7.69
CA PRO A 2 -22.30 21.32 6.69
C PRO A 2 -21.03 20.47 6.78
N VAL A 3 -20.75 19.72 5.72
CA VAL A 3 -19.49 18.97 5.58
C VAL A 3 -18.35 19.98 5.51
N PRO A 4 -17.24 19.80 6.26
CA PRO A 4 -16.11 20.72 6.19
C PRO A 4 -15.60 20.76 4.74
N THR A 5 -15.43 21.96 4.22
CA THR A 5 -15.00 22.21 2.84
C THR A 5 -13.53 22.56 2.77
N VAL A 6 -12.91 22.41 1.60
CA VAL A 6 -11.51 22.78 1.36
C VAL A 6 -11.21 24.21 1.79
N ALA A 7 -12.14 25.14 1.56
CA ALA A 7 -12.01 26.55 1.94
C ALA A 7 -11.74 26.76 3.44
N SER A 8 -12.18 25.82 4.29
CA SER A 8 -12.00 25.86 5.75
C SER A 8 -10.62 25.39 6.23
N VAL A 9 -9.88 24.65 5.40
CA VAL A 9 -8.60 24.04 5.77
C VAL A 9 -7.43 24.46 4.86
N MET A 10 -7.69 25.01 3.68
CA MET A 10 -6.67 25.38 2.71
C MET A 10 -5.75 26.50 3.20
N THR A 11 -4.50 26.48 2.74
CA THR A 11 -3.56 27.60 2.86
C THR A 11 -3.81 28.58 1.71
N ARG A 12 -4.08 29.84 2.04
CA ARG A 12 -4.39 30.91 1.07
C ARG A 12 -3.17 31.64 0.54
N ASP A 13 -2.09 31.68 1.32
CA ASP A 13 -0.82 32.27 0.92
C ASP A 13 -0.04 31.25 0.06
N VAL A 14 -0.28 31.29 -1.24
CA VAL A 14 0.34 30.37 -2.20
C VAL A 14 1.42 31.12 -2.97
N VAL A 15 2.65 30.65 -2.81
CA VAL A 15 3.77 31.12 -3.63
C VAL A 15 3.61 30.53 -5.04
N THR A 16 3.62 31.37 -6.07
CA THR A 16 3.54 30.98 -7.49
C THR A 16 4.77 31.46 -8.26
N ILE A 17 5.01 30.89 -9.45
CA ILE A 17 6.04 31.31 -10.41
C ILE A 17 5.46 31.43 -11.82
N SER A 18 6.08 32.20 -12.71
CA SER A 18 5.73 32.26 -14.14
C SER A 18 6.42 31.16 -14.95
N GLU A 19 5.91 30.83 -16.15
CA GLU A 19 6.56 29.87 -17.07
C GLU A 19 8.01 30.25 -17.40
N ASP A 20 8.30 31.54 -17.47
CA ASP A 20 9.60 32.14 -17.77
C ASP A 20 10.57 32.20 -16.57
N THR A 21 10.14 31.76 -15.38
CA THR A 21 10.99 31.71 -14.18
C THR A 21 12.16 30.75 -14.38
N ARG A 22 13.39 31.18 -14.08
CA ARG A 22 14.60 30.38 -14.38
C ARG A 22 14.79 29.23 -13.39
N PHE A 23 15.34 28.13 -13.88
CA PHE A 23 15.58 26.90 -13.11
C PHE A 23 16.25 27.13 -11.74
N LYS A 24 17.33 27.92 -11.67
CA LYS A 24 18.03 28.19 -10.39
C LYS A 24 17.17 28.95 -9.39
N ASP A 25 16.33 29.86 -9.88
CA ASP A 25 15.44 30.66 -9.05
C ASP A 25 14.32 29.77 -8.48
N ILE A 26 13.86 28.76 -9.25
CA ILE A 26 12.93 27.73 -8.77
C ILE A 26 13.60 26.89 -7.67
N VAL A 27 14.82 26.41 -7.88
CA VAL A 27 15.56 25.61 -6.88
C VAL A 27 15.77 26.40 -5.58
N ALA A 28 16.18 27.67 -5.69
CA ALA A 28 16.33 28.56 -4.55
C ALA A 28 15.01 28.75 -3.82
N LEU A 29 13.92 29.01 -4.55
CA LEU A 29 12.58 29.18 -3.98
C LEU A 29 12.11 27.94 -3.20
N LEU A 30 12.25 26.74 -3.77
CA LEU A 30 11.85 25.50 -3.09
C LEU A 30 12.68 25.24 -1.83
N THR A 31 13.99 25.50 -1.89
CA THR A 31 14.93 25.30 -0.78
C THR A 31 14.70 26.31 0.35
N ASP A 32 14.65 27.60 0.02
CA ASP A 32 14.54 28.70 1.00
C ASP A 32 13.19 28.70 1.71
N ARG A 33 12.12 28.31 1.00
CA ARG A 33 10.77 28.23 1.58
C ARG A 33 10.45 26.85 2.16
N GLY A 34 11.33 25.87 2.00
CA GLY A 34 11.12 24.49 2.48
C GLY A 34 9.87 23.84 1.87
N ILE A 35 9.56 24.13 0.62
CA ILE A 35 8.37 23.62 -0.09
C ILE A 35 8.79 22.66 -1.20
N SER A 36 8.18 21.48 -1.24
CA SER A 36 8.60 20.45 -2.22
C SER A 36 8.03 20.58 -3.65
N ALA A 37 7.29 21.66 -3.93
CA ALA A 37 6.69 21.95 -5.24
C ALA A 37 6.12 23.38 -5.27
N VAL A 38 6.00 23.96 -6.45
CA VAL A 38 5.47 25.30 -6.68
C VAL A 38 4.55 25.33 -7.91
N PRO A 39 3.35 25.92 -7.81
CA PRO A 39 2.46 26.13 -8.95
C PRO A 39 3.03 27.15 -9.93
N VAL A 40 2.89 26.85 -11.21
CA VAL A 40 3.21 27.75 -12.32
C VAL A 40 1.91 28.38 -12.82
N THR A 41 1.88 29.71 -12.88
CA THR A 41 0.72 30.48 -13.35
C THR A 41 1.05 31.32 -14.56
N ASP A 42 0.08 31.56 -15.42
CA ASP A 42 0.20 32.53 -16.51
C ASP A 42 0.07 33.98 -16.02
N SER A 43 0.11 34.94 -16.95
CA SER A 43 -0.04 36.37 -16.66
C SER A 43 -1.41 36.75 -16.08
N ASP A 44 -2.43 35.91 -16.28
CA ASP A 44 -3.79 36.12 -15.81
C ASP A 44 -4.07 35.40 -14.46
N GLY A 45 -3.04 34.76 -13.89
CA GLY A 45 -3.10 34.06 -12.61
C GLY A 45 -3.73 32.65 -12.70
N GLN A 46 -3.89 32.12 -13.90
CA GLN A 46 -4.42 30.78 -14.13
C GLN A 46 -3.33 29.74 -13.93
N LEU A 47 -3.68 28.60 -13.34
CA LEU A 47 -2.73 27.51 -13.13
C LEU A 47 -2.43 26.78 -14.44
N VAL A 48 -1.20 26.91 -14.93
CA VAL A 48 -0.73 26.26 -16.17
C VAL A 48 0.06 24.97 -15.91
N GLY A 49 0.68 24.86 -14.73
CA GLY A 49 1.45 23.67 -14.38
C GLY A 49 1.97 23.66 -12.94
N VAL A 50 2.81 22.68 -12.63
CA VAL A 50 3.51 22.57 -11.35
C VAL A 50 4.94 22.14 -11.58
N VAL A 51 5.87 22.71 -10.81
CA VAL A 51 7.26 22.25 -10.75
C VAL A 51 7.52 21.70 -9.34
N SER A 52 7.93 20.44 -9.26
CA SER A 52 8.26 19.75 -8.01
C SER A 52 9.73 19.40 -7.92
N GLU A 53 10.21 19.04 -6.72
CA GLU A 53 11.56 18.50 -6.54
C GLU A 53 11.84 17.31 -7.48
N ALA A 54 10.83 16.48 -7.76
CA ALA A 54 10.97 15.34 -8.68
C ALA A 54 11.19 15.78 -10.13
N ASP A 55 10.54 16.88 -10.57
CA ASP A 55 10.72 17.43 -11.92
C ASP A 55 12.13 18.05 -12.07
N LEU A 56 12.67 18.63 -11.01
CA LEU A 56 14.02 19.23 -11.01
C LEU A 56 15.14 18.18 -10.92
N LEU A 57 14.89 17.05 -10.25
CA LEU A 57 15.87 15.96 -10.10
C LEU A 57 16.10 15.18 -11.41
N ALA A 58 15.10 15.14 -12.31
CA ALA A 58 15.25 14.54 -13.64
C ALA A 58 16.41 15.16 -14.46
N LYS A 59 16.84 16.38 -14.12
CA LYS A 59 17.97 17.07 -14.76
C LYS A 59 19.35 16.57 -14.31
N GLU A 60 19.49 16.14 -13.05
CA GLU A 60 20.74 15.54 -12.56
C GLU A 60 20.92 14.12 -13.10
N GLU A 61 19.82 13.40 -13.38
CA GLU A 61 19.84 12.08 -14.02
C GLU A 61 20.40 12.12 -15.45
N TYR A 62 20.22 13.23 -16.19
CA TYR A 62 20.73 13.39 -17.57
C TYR A 62 22.23 13.72 -17.65
N ARG A 63 22.78 14.41 -16.62
CA ARG A 63 24.23 14.71 -16.55
C ARG A 63 25.10 13.46 -16.37
N ALA A 64 24.51 12.35 -15.94
CA ALA A 64 25.19 11.07 -15.78
C ALA A 64 25.40 10.28 -17.09
N GLY A 65 25.06 10.84 -18.26
CA GLY A 65 25.45 10.27 -19.56
C GLY A 65 24.60 9.07 -20.05
N LEU A 66 23.34 8.98 -19.63
CA LEU A 66 22.39 8.00 -20.17
C LEU A 66 21.70 8.59 -21.40
N ASP A 67 21.93 8.03 -22.60
CA ASP A 67 21.33 8.47 -23.88
C ASP A 67 19.78 8.36 -23.94
N ARG A 68 19.12 7.94 -22.86
CA ARG A 68 17.66 7.98 -22.67
C ARG A 68 17.34 8.10 -21.18
N ALA A 69 16.58 9.12 -20.80
CA ALA A 69 16.06 9.26 -19.45
C ALA A 69 14.88 8.29 -19.21
N PRO A 70 14.88 7.49 -18.13
CA PRO A 70 13.64 7.00 -17.55
C PRO A 70 13.09 8.12 -16.65
N THR A 71 12.20 8.95 -17.18
CA THR A 71 11.56 9.98 -16.36
C THR A 71 10.74 9.34 -15.23
N LEU A 72 10.81 9.91 -14.03
CA LEU A 72 10.00 9.53 -12.85
C LEU A 72 8.47 9.67 -13.08
N LEU A 73 8.07 10.31 -14.18
CA LEU A 73 6.70 10.35 -14.74
C LEU A 73 6.77 10.06 -16.25
N PRO A 74 5.93 9.17 -16.82
CA PRO A 74 5.91 8.95 -18.27
C PRO A 74 5.39 10.22 -18.96
N THR A 75 6.17 10.83 -19.84
CA THR A 75 5.62 11.72 -20.87
C THR A 75 5.25 10.85 -22.08
N PRO A 76 4.06 11.01 -22.69
CA PRO A 76 3.66 10.25 -23.89
C PRO A 76 4.61 10.41 -25.09
N ASP A 77 5.55 11.36 -24.99
CA ASP A 77 6.44 11.80 -26.05
C ASP A 77 7.92 11.77 -25.56
N PRO A 78 8.81 10.98 -26.19
CA PRO A 78 10.25 10.98 -25.94
C PRO A 78 10.92 12.35 -26.13
N GLU A 79 10.36 13.22 -26.99
CA GLU A 79 10.89 14.57 -27.23
C GLU A 79 10.61 15.53 -26.05
N GLU A 80 9.54 15.30 -25.29
CA GLU A 80 9.17 16.07 -24.09
C GLU A 80 10.14 15.79 -22.92
N GLY A 81 10.61 14.54 -22.78
CA GLY A 81 11.62 14.17 -21.77
C GLY A 81 12.99 14.82 -22.03
N SER A 82 13.41 14.92 -23.30
CA SER A 82 14.63 15.62 -23.70
C SER A 82 14.52 17.14 -23.50
N ARG A 83 13.36 17.74 -23.79
CA ARG A 83 13.09 19.17 -23.53
C ARG A 83 13.13 19.52 -22.03
N ARG A 84 12.62 18.65 -21.16
CA ARG A 84 12.68 18.83 -19.69
C ARG A 84 14.09 18.69 -19.13
N ALA A 85 14.90 17.77 -19.66
CA ALA A 85 16.29 17.58 -19.25
C ALA A 85 17.18 18.79 -19.58
N GLU A 86 16.92 19.47 -20.70
CA GLU A 86 17.66 20.68 -21.12
C GLU A 86 17.02 21.98 -20.60
N GLY A 87 15.77 21.92 -20.14
CA GLY A 87 14.91 23.06 -19.79
C GLY A 87 15.56 24.07 -18.85
N LEU A 88 15.51 25.35 -19.22
CA LEU A 88 16.14 26.45 -18.47
C LEU A 88 15.13 27.25 -17.64
N THR A 89 13.84 27.05 -17.91
CA THR A 89 12.72 27.80 -17.32
C THR A 89 11.66 26.87 -16.74
N ALA A 90 10.73 27.41 -15.96
CA ALA A 90 9.63 26.67 -15.35
C ALA A 90 8.75 25.99 -16.40
N GLY A 91 8.47 26.65 -17.51
CA GLY A 91 7.66 26.13 -18.61
C GLY A 91 8.29 24.90 -19.27
N ASP A 92 9.63 24.83 -19.30
CA ASP A 92 10.36 23.71 -19.88
C ASP A 92 10.33 22.46 -18.98
N VAL A 93 10.27 22.64 -17.66
CA VAL A 93 10.40 21.55 -16.67
C VAL A 93 9.09 21.20 -15.95
N MET A 94 8.04 22.01 -16.10
CA MET A 94 6.78 21.81 -15.39
C MET A 94 5.99 20.61 -15.89
N THR A 95 5.25 19.99 -14.98
CA THR A 95 4.20 19.04 -15.32
C THR A 95 2.88 19.78 -15.53
N ARG A 96 2.31 19.63 -16.74
CA ARG A 96 0.98 20.15 -17.12
C ARG A 96 -0.12 19.26 -16.56
N GLY A 97 -1.25 19.84 -16.14
CA GLY A 97 -2.38 19.09 -15.59
C GLY A 97 -2.25 18.74 -14.11
N ALA A 98 -1.91 19.74 -13.28
CA ALA A 98 -1.82 19.54 -11.83
C ALA A 98 -3.17 19.14 -11.22
N ALA A 99 -3.15 18.27 -10.21
CA ALA A 99 -4.36 17.83 -9.52
C ALA A 99 -5.01 19.02 -8.76
N CYS A 100 -6.24 19.34 -9.14
CA CYS A 100 -6.97 20.49 -8.62
C CYS A 100 -8.26 20.09 -7.89
N VAL A 101 -8.69 20.95 -6.97
CA VAL A 101 -9.94 20.86 -6.20
C VAL A 101 -10.63 22.22 -6.13
N ARG A 102 -11.91 22.25 -5.81
CA ARG A 102 -12.66 23.50 -5.61
C ARG A 102 -12.73 23.88 -4.13
N PRO A 103 -12.88 25.17 -3.77
CA PRO A 103 -13.05 25.60 -2.38
C PRO A 103 -14.21 24.91 -1.66
N ASP A 104 -15.28 24.61 -2.39
CA ASP A 104 -16.49 23.98 -1.84
C ASP A 104 -16.43 22.45 -1.84
N ASP A 105 -15.34 21.85 -2.36
CA ASP A 105 -15.18 20.40 -2.31
C ASP A 105 -15.14 19.94 -0.84
N PRO A 106 -15.81 18.82 -0.49
CA PRO A 106 -15.77 18.31 0.86
C PRO A 106 -14.39 17.76 1.20
N VAL A 107 -13.89 18.09 2.39
CA VAL A 107 -12.54 17.73 2.86
C VAL A 107 -12.30 16.22 2.80
N VAL A 108 -13.33 15.41 3.07
CA VAL A 108 -13.24 13.94 2.96
C VAL A 108 -12.99 13.46 1.52
N ALA A 109 -13.58 14.12 0.52
CA ALA A 109 -13.31 13.79 -0.88
C ALA A 109 -11.89 14.19 -1.27
N VAL A 110 -11.39 15.31 -0.77
CA VAL A 110 -10.01 15.76 -1.00
C VAL A 110 -8.99 14.88 -0.28
N ALA A 111 -9.27 14.45 0.96
CA ALA A 111 -8.44 13.49 1.69
C ALA A 111 -8.30 12.17 0.91
N ARG A 112 -9.43 11.67 0.38
CA ARG A 112 -9.46 10.49 -0.47
C ARG A 112 -8.65 10.69 -1.75
N ARG A 113 -8.85 11.81 -2.47
CA ARG A 113 -8.09 12.11 -3.69
C ARG A 113 -6.58 12.23 -3.40
N LEU A 114 -6.18 12.86 -2.30
CA LEU A 114 -4.78 12.98 -1.88
C LEU A 114 -4.15 11.61 -1.52
N ALA A 115 -4.95 10.68 -0.99
CA ALA A 115 -4.52 9.31 -0.71
C ALA A 115 -4.39 8.48 -2.00
N GLN A 116 -5.40 8.55 -2.88
CA GLN A 116 -5.48 7.76 -4.11
C GLN A 116 -4.49 8.23 -5.20
N ALA A 117 -4.40 9.53 -5.44
CA ALA A 117 -3.49 10.09 -6.44
C ALA A 117 -2.02 10.12 -5.97
N ASN A 118 -1.75 9.72 -4.71
CA ASN A 118 -0.44 9.79 -4.06
C ASN A 118 0.27 11.16 -4.14
N VAL A 119 -0.48 12.23 -4.38
CA VAL A 119 0.06 13.60 -4.39
C VAL A 119 0.06 14.16 -2.98
N ARG A 120 1.11 14.91 -2.64
CA ARG A 120 1.30 15.47 -1.28
C ARG A 120 0.39 16.67 -1.01
N ARG A 121 -0.08 17.33 -2.08
CA ARG A 121 -0.91 18.54 -2.05
C ARG A 121 -1.74 18.65 -3.33
N MET A 122 -2.83 19.40 -3.26
CA MET A 122 -3.68 19.78 -4.38
C MET A 122 -3.85 21.30 -4.43
N PHE A 123 -3.98 21.82 -5.63
CA PHE A 123 -4.24 23.24 -5.86
C PHE A 123 -5.73 23.52 -5.83
N VAL A 124 -6.12 24.60 -5.17
CA VAL A 124 -7.52 25.00 -5.06
C VAL A 124 -7.78 26.07 -6.10
N LEU A 125 -8.67 25.77 -7.05
CA LEU A 125 -9.05 26.67 -8.12
C LEU A 125 -10.48 27.15 -7.91
N ASP A 126 -10.72 28.44 -8.15
CA ASP A 126 -12.09 28.97 -8.17
C ASP A 126 -12.85 28.58 -9.45
N GLU A 127 -14.09 29.05 -9.59
CA GLU A 127 -14.94 28.76 -10.76
C GLU A 127 -14.37 29.32 -12.08
N THR A 128 -13.48 30.31 -11.99
CA THR A 128 -12.82 30.96 -13.14
C THR A 128 -11.47 30.34 -13.47
N GLY A 129 -11.03 29.34 -12.71
CA GLY A 129 -9.74 28.65 -12.87
C GLY A 129 -8.56 29.31 -12.15
N GLN A 130 -8.79 30.40 -11.40
CA GLN A 130 -7.72 31.08 -10.68
C GLN A 130 -7.29 30.29 -9.44
N LEU A 131 -5.99 30.32 -9.16
CA LEU A 131 -5.42 29.68 -7.99
C LEU A 131 -5.74 30.49 -6.73
N VAL A 132 -6.59 29.93 -5.86
CA VAL A 132 -7.06 30.59 -4.62
C VAL A 132 -6.54 29.94 -3.34
N GLY A 133 -5.84 28.80 -3.46
CA GLY A 133 -5.27 28.13 -2.30
C GLY A 133 -4.52 26.85 -2.62
N VAL A 134 -3.95 26.23 -1.59
CA VAL A 134 -3.35 24.91 -1.64
C VAL A 134 -3.80 24.11 -0.42
N VAL A 135 -4.06 22.82 -0.62
CA VAL A 135 -4.42 21.90 0.47
C VAL A 135 -3.47 20.71 0.47
N ALA A 136 -2.73 20.53 1.56
CA ALA A 136 -1.82 19.41 1.78
C ALA A 136 -2.38 18.43 2.81
N ARG A 137 -1.84 17.20 2.85
CA ARG A 137 -2.27 16.17 3.83
C ARG A 137 -2.26 16.67 5.28
N ARG A 138 -1.25 17.49 5.65
CA ARG A 138 -1.13 18.09 6.98
C ARG A 138 -2.28 19.05 7.31
N ASP A 139 -2.82 19.74 6.31
CA ASP A 139 -3.88 20.73 6.50
C ASP A 139 -5.22 20.05 6.82
N LEU A 140 -5.42 18.84 6.28
CA LEU A 140 -6.58 18.00 6.61
C LEU A 140 -6.56 17.50 8.06
N LEU A 141 -5.37 17.29 8.64
CA LEU A 141 -5.23 16.84 10.03
C LEU A 141 -5.69 17.90 11.04
N ARG A 142 -5.80 19.17 10.63
CA ARG A 142 -6.35 20.25 11.48
C ARG A 142 -7.80 20.00 11.89
N LEU A 143 -8.55 19.15 11.17
CA LEU A 143 -9.89 18.74 11.60
C LEU A 143 -9.90 17.97 12.93
N TYR A 144 -8.80 17.30 13.29
CA TYR A 144 -8.64 16.62 14.59
C TYR A 144 -8.13 17.53 15.72
N LEU A 145 -7.78 18.78 15.39
CA LEU A 145 -7.39 19.79 16.39
C LEU A 145 -8.59 20.68 16.80
N ARG A 146 -9.82 20.28 16.46
CA ARG A 146 -11.02 20.98 16.90
C ARG A 146 -11.16 20.82 18.42
N PRO A 147 -11.44 21.89 19.16
CA PRO A 147 -11.62 21.81 20.61
C PRO A 147 -12.86 20.96 20.94
N ASP A 148 -12.78 20.18 22.02
CA ASP A 148 -13.81 19.22 22.42
C ASP A 148 -15.17 19.90 22.65
N GLU A 149 -15.18 21.15 23.11
CA GLU A 149 -16.42 21.93 23.27
C GLU A 149 -17.15 22.10 21.94
N ARG A 150 -16.42 22.31 20.85
CA ARG A 150 -17.03 22.48 19.53
C ARG A 150 -17.53 21.16 18.96
N VAL A 151 -16.80 20.08 19.18
CA VAL A 151 -17.24 18.73 18.82
C VAL A 151 -18.51 18.37 19.59
N ARG A 152 -18.57 18.67 20.88
CA ARG A 152 -19.75 18.46 21.73
C ARG A 152 -20.96 19.25 21.23
N ASP A 153 -20.78 20.52 20.87
CA ASP A 153 -21.87 21.36 20.38
C ASP A 153 -22.44 20.82 19.05
N ASP A 154 -21.57 20.39 18.11
CA ASP A 154 -21.97 19.76 16.85
C ASP A 154 -22.70 18.42 17.07
N VAL A 155 -22.31 17.64 18.10
CA VAL A 155 -23.01 16.41 18.51
C VAL A 155 -24.39 16.71 19.09
N CYS A 156 -24.52 17.71 19.96
CA CYS A 156 -25.80 18.11 20.54
C CYS A 156 -26.79 18.60 19.47
N GLU A 157 -26.31 19.36 18.48
CA GLU A 157 -27.12 19.80 17.34
C GLU A 157 -27.62 18.60 16.52
N LEU A 158 -26.73 17.67 16.17
CA LEU A 158 -27.06 16.43 15.45
C LEU A 158 -28.10 15.59 16.21
N LEU A 159 -27.96 15.44 17.53
CA LEU A 159 -28.92 14.70 18.35
C LEU A 159 -30.32 15.33 18.28
N GLY A 160 -30.40 16.66 18.29
CA GLY A 160 -31.66 17.39 18.10
C GLY A 160 -32.30 17.14 16.74
N GLU A 161 -31.50 17.06 15.67
CA GLU A 161 -31.99 16.76 14.31
C GLU A 161 -32.43 15.29 14.14
N VAL A 162 -31.69 14.34 14.73
CA VAL A 162 -31.88 12.89 14.52
C VAL A 162 -32.98 12.32 15.42
N VAL A 163 -33.13 12.84 16.63
CA VAL A 163 -34.04 12.30 17.67
C VAL A 163 -35.25 13.22 17.90
N GLY A 164 -35.20 14.49 17.49
CA GLY A 164 -36.26 15.46 17.78
C GLY A 164 -36.32 15.84 19.28
N GLY A 165 -37.47 16.37 19.73
CA GLY A 165 -37.67 16.86 21.11
C GLY A 165 -37.46 15.84 22.25
N ASP A 166 -37.30 14.55 21.91
CA ASP A 166 -37.04 13.45 22.85
C ASP A 166 -35.55 13.29 23.23
N ALA A 167 -34.66 14.14 22.69
CA ALA A 167 -33.22 14.15 23.02
C ALA A 167 -32.89 14.66 24.46
N THR A 168 -33.90 15.04 25.24
CA THR A 168 -33.75 15.73 26.55
C THR A 168 -33.16 14.86 27.67
N GLY A 169 -32.85 13.58 27.41
CA GLY A 169 -32.26 12.64 28.38
C GLY A 169 -30.88 12.11 28.01
N ILE A 170 -30.22 12.62 26.97
CA ILE A 170 -28.90 12.14 26.51
C ILE A 170 -27.80 13.11 26.97
N GLU A 171 -26.96 12.64 27.87
CA GLU A 171 -25.71 13.29 28.25
C GLU A 171 -24.63 13.03 27.19
N VAL A 172 -24.00 14.11 26.71
CA VAL A 172 -22.87 14.09 25.77
C VAL A 172 -21.64 14.63 26.47
N ARG A 173 -20.59 13.84 26.53
CA ARG A 173 -19.24 14.28 26.93
C ARG A 173 -18.27 14.05 25.79
N VAL A 174 -17.31 14.94 25.65
CA VAL A 174 -16.21 14.81 24.69
C VAL A 174 -14.91 15.04 25.43
N ASP A 175 -13.99 14.09 25.31
CA ASP A 175 -12.64 14.16 25.87
C ASP A 175 -11.64 13.67 24.83
N HIS A 176 -10.71 14.54 24.43
CA HIS A 176 -9.73 14.26 23.38
C HIS A 176 -10.35 13.72 22.07
N GLY A 177 -11.49 14.27 21.67
CA GLY A 177 -12.25 13.84 20.49
C GLY A 177 -13.03 12.53 20.65
N VAL A 178 -13.02 11.87 21.81
CA VAL A 178 -13.85 10.69 22.10
C VAL A 178 -15.19 11.15 22.66
N VAL A 179 -16.29 10.81 21.96
CA VAL A 179 -17.64 11.18 22.37
C VAL A 179 -18.26 10.07 23.21
N THR A 180 -18.61 10.35 24.46
CA THR A 180 -19.37 9.43 25.31
C THR A 180 -20.84 9.85 25.30
N LEU A 181 -21.72 8.93 24.89
CA LEU A 181 -23.18 9.12 24.90
C LEU A 181 -23.79 8.31 26.04
N ARG A 182 -24.50 8.95 26.97
CA ARG A 182 -25.21 8.27 28.08
C ARG A 182 -26.65 8.74 28.17
N GLY A 183 -27.59 7.83 28.37
CA GLY A 183 -29.02 8.18 28.41
C GLY A 183 -29.92 7.01 28.06
N SER A 184 -31.19 7.28 27.81
CA SER A 184 -32.16 6.27 27.36
C SER A 184 -32.59 6.56 25.92
N MET A 185 -32.65 5.52 25.10
CA MET A 185 -33.18 5.55 23.74
C MET A 185 -34.41 4.66 23.62
N PRO A 186 -35.45 5.06 22.86
CA PRO A 186 -36.66 4.26 22.71
C PRO A 186 -36.39 2.92 22.02
N THR A 187 -35.58 2.91 20.96
CA THR A 187 -35.32 1.71 20.13
C THR A 187 -33.83 1.46 19.87
N HIS A 188 -33.46 0.20 19.65
CA HIS A 188 -32.09 -0.18 19.27
C HIS A 188 -31.66 0.43 17.93
N ALA A 189 -32.56 0.46 16.94
CA ALA A 189 -32.29 1.03 15.62
C ALA A 189 -31.99 2.54 15.67
N GLN A 190 -32.64 3.29 16.56
CA GLN A 190 -32.34 4.72 16.77
C GLN A 190 -30.98 4.92 17.44
N GLY A 191 -30.64 4.12 18.46
CA GLY A 191 -29.32 4.19 19.11
C GLY A 191 -28.17 3.91 18.14
N GLU A 192 -28.32 2.92 17.27
CA GLU A 192 -27.36 2.62 16.19
C GLU A 192 -27.23 3.77 15.19
N ARG A 193 -28.35 4.38 14.78
CA ARG A 193 -28.33 5.54 13.85
C ARG A 193 -27.62 6.74 14.46
N VAL A 194 -27.88 7.05 15.73
CA VAL A 194 -27.23 8.14 16.46
C VAL A 194 -25.73 7.89 16.58
N THR A 195 -25.32 6.71 17.05
CA THR A 195 -23.90 6.36 17.19
C THR A 195 -23.16 6.45 15.86
N ARG A 196 -23.79 5.97 14.77
CA ARG A 196 -23.24 6.06 13.41
C ARG A 196 -23.11 7.51 12.93
N ALA A 197 -24.12 8.34 13.18
CA ALA A 197 -24.11 9.74 12.76
C ALA A 197 -23.05 10.55 13.52
N VAL A 198 -22.89 10.31 14.84
CA VAL A 198 -21.85 10.95 15.66
C VAL A 198 -20.44 10.57 15.19
N ARG A 199 -20.20 9.30 14.83
CA ARG A 199 -18.91 8.84 14.26
C ARG A 199 -18.53 9.57 12.97
N ALA A 200 -19.49 10.12 12.24
CA ALA A 200 -19.23 10.84 11.00
C ALA A 200 -18.92 12.33 11.21
N LEU A 201 -18.97 12.84 12.44
CA LEU A 201 -18.73 14.26 12.71
C LEU A 201 -17.22 14.61 12.66
N PRO A 202 -16.85 15.75 12.06
CA PRO A 202 -15.46 16.20 12.01
C PRO A 202 -14.91 16.50 13.41
N GLY A 203 -13.80 15.85 13.76
CA GLY A 203 -13.14 15.96 15.07
C GLY A 203 -13.46 14.82 16.03
N VAL A 204 -14.40 13.93 15.68
CA VAL A 204 -14.68 12.71 16.45
C VAL A 204 -13.64 11.65 16.13
N VAL A 205 -12.92 11.21 17.16
CA VAL A 205 -11.89 10.16 17.12
C VAL A 205 -12.49 8.79 17.48
N GLY A 206 -13.50 8.78 18.36
CA GLY A 206 -14.19 7.56 18.80
C GLY A 206 -15.54 7.87 19.43
N VAL A 207 -16.38 6.85 19.58
CA VAL A 207 -17.68 6.97 20.26
C VAL A 207 -17.86 5.82 21.24
N GLU A 208 -18.05 6.16 22.50
CA GLU A 208 -18.43 5.25 23.58
C GLU A 208 -19.95 5.27 23.75
N ASP A 209 -20.59 4.15 23.40
CA ASP A 209 -22.04 3.99 23.51
C ASP A 209 -22.43 3.46 24.89
N GLY A 210 -22.95 4.35 25.73
CA GLY A 210 -23.53 4.04 27.05
C GLY A 210 -25.05 4.24 27.08
N LEU A 211 -25.74 4.15 25.93
CA LEU A 211 -27.19 4.33 25.84
C LEU A 211 -27.95 3.07 26.28
N THR A 212 -28.93 3.25 27.17
CA THR A 212 -29.88 2.21 27.60
C THR A 212 -31.10 2.17 26.67
N ARG A 213 -31.70 1.00 26.41
CA ARG A 213 -32.73 0.81 25.36
C ARG A 213 -33.95 0.07 25.94
N SER A 214 -35.17 0.55 25.65
CA SER A 214 -36.41 0.01 26.26
C SER A 214 -37.11 -1.12 25.50
N ASP A 215 -36.81 -1.32 24.21
CA ASP A 215 -37.35 -2.45 23.45
C ASP A 215 -36.43 -3.67 23.60
N ALA A 216 -36.64 -4.41 24.70
CA ALA A 216 -36.21 -5.78 24.83
C ALA A 216 -37.16 -6.67 24.03
N GLU A 217 -36.82 -6.95 22.77
CA GLU A 217 -37.31 -8.16 22.12
C GLU A 217 -36.57 -9.35 22.75
N ALA A 218 -37.31 -10.39 23.11
CA ALA A 218 -36.88 -11.52 23.91
C ALA A 218 -35.62 -12.21 23.33
N PRO A 219 -34.74 -12.78 24.18
CA PRO A 219 -33.68 -13.66 23.71
C PRO A 219 -34.32 -14.86 23.00
N VAL A 220 -33.94 -15.06 21.73
CA VAL A 220 -34.15 -16.36 21.07
C VAL A 220 -33.40 -17.39 21.91
N SER A 221 -34.17 -18.23 22.61
CA SER A 221 -33.63 -19.32 23.40
C SER A 221 -32.89 -20.30 22.48
N PRO A 222 -31.63 -20.67 22.77
CA PRO A 222 -31.02 -21.85 22.16
C PRO A 222 -31.73 -23.08 22.75
N ALA A 223 -32.50 -23.78 21.92
CA ALA A 223 -33.10 -25.05 22.33
C ALA A 223 -31.99 -26.11 22.47
N GLY A 224 -31.65 -26.40 23.74
CA GLY A 224 -31.13 -27.67 24.27
C GLY A 224 -29.68 -28.04 23.90
N GLY A 225 -28.73 -28.24 24.81
CA GLY A 225 -28.84 -28.43 26.25
C GLY A 225 -27.80 -29.45 26.72
N GLY A 226 -26.83 -28.99 27.51
CA GLY A 226 -26.08 -29.74 28.52
C GLY A 226 -25.06 -30.80 28.03
N ALA A 227 -23.95 -31.07 28.72
CA ALA A 227 -23.53 -30.63 30.04
C ALA A 227 -22.01 -30.76 30.18
N ALA A 228 -21.47 -29.99 31.12
CA ALA A 228 -20.10 -29.99 31.57
C ALA A 228 -19.62 -31.35 32.09
N LEU A 229 -18.35 -31.68 31.82
CA LEU A 229 -17.42 -32.38 32.71
C LEU A 229 -16.01 -31.92 32.31
N SER A 230 -15.33 -31.08 33.12
CA SER A 230 -14.47 -31.48 34.23
C SER A 230 -13.12 -32.03 33.77
N GLU A 231 -12.06 -31.38 34.28
CA GLU A 231 -10.67 -31.82 34.21
C GLU A 231 -10.49 -33.24 34.72
N GLU A 232 -9.77 -34.08 33.98
CA GLU A 232 -9.00 -35.17 34.56
C GLU A 232 -7.75 -35.46 33.73
N ARG A 233 -6.59 -35.23 34.38
CA ARG A 233 -5.29 -35.73 33.97
C ARG A 233 -5.23 -37.25 34.14
N GLN A 234 -4.79 -37.97 33.11
CA GLN A 234 -3.99 -39.19 33.19
C GLN A 234 -3.37 -39.40 31.79
N ALA A 235 -2.09 -39.15 31.55
CA ALA A 235 -0.93 -39.97 31.91
C ALA A 235 -0.96 -41.38 31.31
N GLY A 236 -0.20 -41.55 30.20
CA GLY A 236 0.28 -42.83 29.65
C GLY A 236 -0.34 -43.18 28.29
N GLY A 237 0.39 -43.31 27.18
CA GLY A 237 1.81 -43.21 26.92
C GLY A 237 2.12 -43.77 25.52
N ARG A 238 3.15 -43.19 24.90
CA ARG A 238 3.95 -43.68 23.75
C ARG A 238 3.33 -43.63 22.35
N GLY A 239 3.76 -42.61 21.60
CA GLY A 239 4.60 -42.89 20.44
C GLY A 239 4.20 -42.22 19.12
N ARG A 240 4.94 -41.15 18.80
CA ARG A 240 5.41 -40.66 17.48
C ARG A 240 4.90 -39.26 17.11
N ASP A 241 5.80 -38.30 17.31
CA ASP A 241 6.07 -37.09 16.50
C ASP A 241 4.89 -36.55 15.69
N ALA A 242 4.09 -35.68 16.31
CA ALA A 242 3.14 -34.83 15.59
C ALA A 242 3.90 -33.66 14.95
N GLU A 243 4.24 -33.85 13.68
CA GLU A 243 4.71 -32.85 12.74
C GLU A 243 3.76 -31.64 12.79
N HIS A 244 4.25 -30.49 13.23
CA HIS A 244 3.43 -29.27 13.22
C HIS A 244 3.18 -28.90 11.75
N PRO A 245 1.92 -28.78 11.30
CA PRO A 245 1.63 -28.51 9.90
C PRO A 245 2.23 -27.15 9.51
N THR A 246 2.95 -27.13 8.39
CA THR A 246 3.54 -25.91 7.83
C THR A 246 2.43 -24.86 7.64
N PRO A 247 2.61 -23.62 8.12
CA PRO A 247 1.60 -22.58 7.96
C PRO A 247 1.24 -22.36 6.48
N PRO A 248 -0.03 -22.11 6.15
CA PRO A 248 -0.50 -22.08 4.77
C PRO A 248 0.15 -20.97 3.94
N VAL A 249 0.17 -21.18 2.62
CA VAL A 249 0.35 -20.11 1.63
C VAL A 249 -1.01 -19.48 1.40
N VAL A 250 -1.12 -18.17 1.59
CA VAL A 250 -2.35 -17.41 1.32
C VAL A 250 -2.20 -16.70 -0.02
N VAL A 251 -3.21 -16.76 -0.88
CA VAL A 251 -3.27 -16.00 -2.14
C VAL A 251 -4.52 -15.13 -2.20
N GLY A 252 -4.34 -13.86 -2.54
CA GLY A 252 -5.45 -12.94 -2.78
C GLY A 252 -5.99 -13.10 -4.20
N VAL A 253 -7.31 -13.28 -4.31
CA VAL A 253 -8.05 -13.41 -5.59
C VAL A 253 -8.78 -12.09 -5.86
N SER A 254 -8.51 -11.44 -6.99
CA SER A 254 -9.08 -10.14 -7.37
C SER A 254 -10.51 -10.25 -7.88
N GLY A 255 -10.86 -11.41 -8.46
CA GLY A 255 -12.14 -11.65 -9.13
C GLY A 255 -12.06 -11.55 -10.65
N ILE A 256 -10.92 -11.10 -11.20
CA ILE A 256 -10.65 -10.99 -12.63
C ILE A 256 -9.87 -12.23 -13.05
N GLU A 257 -10.49 -13.08 -13.87
CA GLU A 257 -9.98 -14.43 -14.16
C GLU A 257 -8.61 -14.42 -14.86
N GLU A 258 -8.41 -13.55 -15.84
CA GLU A 258 -7.15 -13.44 -16.59
C GLU A 258 -5.98 -13.00 -15.69
N GLU A 259 -6.29 -12.22 -14.66
CA GLU A 259 -5.35 -11.71 -13.68
C GLU A 259 -5.05 -12.73 -12.58
N ASP A 260 -6.09 -13.43 -12.11
CA ASP A 260 -5.98 -14.41 -11.03
C ASP A 260 -5.26 -15.69 -11.49
N ALA A 261 -5.45 -16.11 -12.74
CA ALA A 261 -4.91 -17.35 -13.27
C ALA A 261 -3.39 -17.53 -13.06
N PRO A 262 -2.50 -16.60 -13.49
CA PRO A 262 -1.06 -16.76 -13.27
C PRO A 262 -0.66 -16.68 -11.79
N VAL A 263 -1.35 -15.88 -10.98
CA VAL A 263 -1.07 -15.69 -9.56
C VAL A 263 -1.42 -16.94 -8.77
N VAL A 264 -2.60 -17.52 -9.02
CA VAL A 264 -3.08 -18.75 -8.39
C VAL A 264 -2.23 -19.95 -8.81
N ALA A 265 -1.83 -20.03 -10.09
CA ALA A 265 -0.92 -21.08 -10.57
C ALA A 265 0.42 -21.03 -9.83
N TRP A 266 1.01 -19.83 -9.72
CA TRP A 266 2.27 -19.66 -9.00
C TRP A 266 2.14 -20.01 -7.52
N ALA A 267 1.06 -19.56 -6.85
CA ALA A 267 0.83 -19.84 -5.44
C ALA A 267 0.62 -21.34 -5.16
N ALA A 268 -0.05 -22.07 -6.05
CA ALA A 268 -0.28 -23.50 -5.93
C ALA A 268 1.03 -24.31 -6.05
N GLU A 269 1.85 -23.97 -7.05
CA GLU A 269 3.18 -24.54 -7.23
C GLU A 269 4.06 -24.28 -6.00
N GLU A 270 4.02 -23.05 -5.47
CA GLU A 270 4.78 -22.65 -4.29
C GLU A 270 4.30 -23.37 -3.01
N ALA A 271 2.99 -23.53 -2.83
CA ALA A 271 2.42 -24.30 -1.72
C ALA A 271 2.82 -25.78 -1.79
N ALA A 272 2.79 -26.38 -2.99
CA ALA A 272 3.23 -27.75 -3.22
C ALA A 272 4.72 -27.94 -2.89
N ARG A 273 5.60 -27.02 -3.32
CA ARG A 273 7.04 -27.04 -2.98
C ARG A 273 7.32 -26.94 -1.49
N ARG A 274 6.45 -26.25 -0.75
CA ARG A 274 6.55 -26.11 0.72
C ARG A 274 5.94 -27.28 1.49
N GLY A 275 5.16 -28.14 0.84
CA GLY A 275 4.29 -29.08 1.53
C GLY A 275 3.29 -28.37 2.45
N ALA A 276 2.83 -27.18 2.07
CA ALA A 276 1.90 -26.36 2.84
C ALA A 276 0.51 -26.37 2.20
N ALA A 277 -0.53 -26.16 3.01
CA ALA A 277 -1.87 -25.92 2.49
C ALA A 277 -1.93 -24.59 1.72
N LEU A 278 -2.82 -24.49 0.72
CA LEU A 278 -3.11 -23.26 -0.02
C LEU A 278 -4.47 -22.71 0.42
N ARG A 279 -4.51 -21.42 0.75
CA ARG A 279 -5.75 -20.71 1.07
C ARG A 279 -6.01 -19.59 0.06
N LEU A 280 -7.10 -19.71 -0.70
CA LEU A 280 -7.59 -18.68 -1.60
C LEU A 280 -8.48 -17.70 -0.83
N VAL A 281 -8.17 -16.41 -0.86
CA VAL A 281 -8.92 -15.39 -0.13
C VAL A 281 -9.43 -14.34 -1.10
N HIS A 282 -10.75 -14.14 -1.15
CA HIS A 282 -11.37 -13.04 -1.86
C HIS A 282 -12.00 -12.09 -0.85
N VAL A 283 -11.68 -10.79 -0.96
CA VAL A 283 -12.23 -9.76 -0.09
C VAL A 283 -13.21 -8.92 -0.89
N TYR A 284 -14.47 -8.95 -0.50
CA TYR A 284 -15.52 -8.15 -1.13
C TYR A 284 -15.93 -7.00 -0.20
N VAL A 285 -16.41 -5.91 -0.78
CA VAL A 285 -16.91 -4.74 -0.03
C VAL A 285 -18.43 -4.81 0.02
N ALA A 286 -19.00 -4.96 1.21
CA ALA A 286 -20.47 -5.01 1.42
C ALA A 286 -21.12 -3.62 1.34
N LEU A 287 -22.35 -3.57 0.82
CA LEU A 287 -23.27 -2.44 0.69
C LEU A 287 -24.13 -2.27 1.97
N PRO A 288 -24.77 -1.11 2.18
CA PRO A 288 -24.66 0.13 1.42
C PRO A 288 -23.34 0.85 1.68
N TYR A 289 -22.76 1.44 0.64
CA TYR A 289 -21.68 2.39 0.85
C TYR A 289 -22.17 3.54 1.72
N THR A 290 -21.42 3.90 2.77
CA THR A 290 -21.55 5.23 3.41
C THR A 290 -20.85 6.33 2.60
N THR A 291 -20.27 5.98 1.44
CA THR A 291 -19.50 6.88 0.58
C THR A 291 -19.83 6.67 -0.91
N PRO A 292 -20.13 7.73 -1.68
CA PRO A 292 -20.25 7.61 -3.13
C PRO A 292 -18.90 7.15 -3.68
N VAL A 293 -18.87 5.96 -4.28
CA VAL A 293 -17.75 5.48 -5.07
C VAL A 293 -18.12 5.75 -6.52
N MET A 294 -17.63 6.86 -7.08
CA MET A 294 -17.65 7.04 -8.53
C MET A 294 -16.55 6.15 -9.10
N LEU A 295 -16.86 4.87 -9.33
CA LEU A 295 -16.03 4.00 -10.14
C LEU A 295 -16.41 4.25 -11.60
N ASN A 296 -15.47 4.66 -12.44
CA ASN A 296 -15.65 4.62 -13.90
C ASN A 296 -15.52 3.16 -14.36
N GLY A 297 -16.55 2.37 -14.05
CA GLY A 297 -16.73 0.96 -14.41
C GLY A 297 -18.22 0.60 -14.22
N PRO A 298 -18.68 -0.60 -14.65
CA PRO A 298 -20.04 -1.04 -14.43
C PRO A 298 -20.38 -0.93 -12.94
N ILE A 299 -21.52 -0.30 -12.61
CA ILE A 299 -22.03 -0.20 -11.23
C ILE A 299 -22.10 -1.64 -10.69
N PRO A 300 -21.39 -1.97 -9.59
CA PRO A 300 -21.53 -3.27 -8.95
C PRO A 300 -23.01 -3.48 -8.61
N PRO A 301 -23.55 -4.70 -8.77
CA PRO A 301 -24.96 -4.95 -8.49
C PRO A 301 -25.31 -4.41 -7.10
N LEU A 302 -26.43 -3.67 -7.01
CA LEU A 302 -26.94 -3.03 -5.78
C LEU A 302 -27.41 -4.04 -4.71
N ASP A 303 -27.09 -5.31 -4.92
CA ASP A 303 -27.48 -6.44 -4.11
C ASP A 303 -26.21 -7.10 -3.56
N ASP A 304 -26.07 -7.06 -2.24
CA ASP A 304 -24.96 -7.68 -1.53
C ASP A 304 -24.83 -9.16 -1.82
N GLU A 305 -25.95 -9.84 -2.06
CA GLU A 305 -25.93 -11.26 -2.39
C GLU A 305 -25.29 -11.49 -3.76
N ALA A 306 -25.57 -10.63 -4.75
CA ALA A 306 -24.96 -10.72 -6.07
C ALA A 306 -23.44 -10.45 -6.03
N VAL A 307 -22.97 -9.53 -5.17
CA VAL A 307 -21.53 -9.29 -4.97
C VAL A 307 -20.86 -10.50 -4.31
N ARG A 308 -21.51 -11.09 -3.30
CA ARG A 308 -21.02 -12.30 -2.62
C ARG A 308 -21.02 -13.51 -3.55
N GLU A 309 -22.04 -13.65 -4.40
CA GLU A 309 -22.14 -14.70 -5.40
C GLU A 309 -21.03 -14.56 -6.45
N ALA A 310 -20.77 -13.34 -6.93
CA ALA A 310 -19.66 -13.07 -7.85
C ALA A 310 -18.29 -13.40 -7.21
N GLY A 311 -18.08 -13.01 -5.95
CA GLY A 311 -16.86 -13.34 -5.21
C GLY A 311 -16.68 -14.85 -4.97
N ARG A 312 -17.78 -15.57 -4.67
CA ARG A 312 -17.74 -17.03 -4.55
C ARG A 312 -17.47 -17.70 -5.89
N ALA A 313 -18.09 -17.22 -6.97
CA ALA A 313 -17.81 -17.71 -8.31
C ALA A 313 -16.34 -17.51 -8.71
N ALA A 314 -15.72 -16.39 -8.32
CA ALA A 314 -14.28 -16.18 -8.52
C ALA A 314 -13.42 -17.18 -7.75
N LEU A 315 -13.72 -17.40 -6.47
CA LEU A 315 -13.05 -18.42 -5.66
C LEU A 315 -13.23 -19.83 -6.23
N ASP A 316 -14.42 -20.17 -6.74
CA ASP A 316 -14.69 -21.47 -7.33
C ASP A 316 -13.88 -21.67 -8.63
N ARG A 317 -13.78 -20.65 -9.49
CA ARG A 317 -12.92 -20.69 -10.69
C ARG A 317 -11.46 -20.93 -10.31
N ALA A 318 -10.92 -20.14 -9.38
CA ALA A 318 -9.56 -20.29 -8.90
C ALA A 318 -9.32 -21.67 -8.24
N ALA A 319 -10.27 -22.14 -7.43
CA ALA A 319 -10.17 -23.44 -6.78
C ALA A 319 -10.19 -24.60 -7.79
N ASN A 320 -11.00 -24.51 -8.84
CA ASN A 320 -11.04 -25.52 -9.90
C ASN A 320 -9.73 -25.57 -10.68
N GLN A 321 -9.11 -24.42 -10.95
CA GLN A 321 -7.77 -24.36 -11.55
C GLN A 321 -6.71 -25.07 -10.68
N VAL A 322 -6.72 -24.83 -9.36
CA VAL A 322 -5.79 -25.49 -8.44
C VAL A 322 -6.04 -26.99 -8.41
N ARG A 323 -7.29 -27.45 -8.27
CA ARG A 323 -7.61 -28.89 -8.23
C ARG A 323 -7.24 -29.61 -9.52
N ALA A 324 -7.33 -28.94 -10.66
CA ALA A 324 -6.95 -29.51 -11.96
C ALA A 324 -5.44 -29.72 -12.11
N THR A 325 -4.63 -28.84 -11.51
CA THR A 325 -3.16 -28.87 -11.63
C THR A 325 -2.48 -29.57 -10.45
N HIS A 326 -3.05 -29.44 -9.24
CA HIS A 326 -2.50 -29.91 -7.97
C HIS A 326 -3.59 -30.64 -7.14
N PRO A 327 -4.06 -31.83 -7.58
CA PRO A 327 -5.18 -32.52 -6.95
C PRO A 327 -4.89 -33.00 -5.51
N ALA A 328 -3.63 -33.10 -5.12
CA ALA A 328 -3.20 -33.53 -3.79
C ALA A 328 -2.99 -32.38 -2.79
N LEU A 329 -3.14 -31.12 -3.23
CA LEU A 329 -2.91 -29.95 -2.39
C LEU A 329 -4.11 -29.72 -1.46
N ASP A 330 -3.85 -29.54 -0.16
CA ASP A 330 -4.88 -29.12 0.80
C ASP A 330 -5.31 -27.68 0.48
N LEU A 331 -6.56 -27.51 0.05
CA LEU A 331 -7.08 -26.28 -0.53
C LEU A 331 -8.27 -25.74 0.28
N GLY A 332 -8.10 -24.56 0.87
CA GLY A 332 -9.16 -23.78 1.50
C GLY A 332 -9.57 -22.57 0.66
N THR A 333 -10.85 -22.18 0.74
CA THR A 333 -11.35 -20.93 0.16
C THR A 333 -12.02 -20.08 1.26
N GLU A 334 -11.80 -18.77 1.21
CA GLU A 334 -12.35 -17.82 2.18
C GLU A 334 -12.90 -16.59 1.46
N LEU A 335 -14.18 -16.29 1.70
CA LEU A 335 -14.86 -15.09 1.22
C LEU A 335 -15.08 -14.14 2.40
N THR A 336 -14.26 -13.09 2.48
CA THR A 336 -14.31 -12.13 3.58
C THR A 336 -14.93 -10.81 3.14
N GLY A 337 -15.82 -10.24 3.97
CA GLY A 337 -16.32 -8.88 3.77
C GLY A 337 -15.43 -7.85 4.45
N GLY A 338 -15.08 -6.75 3.78
CA GLY A 338 -14.36 -5.64 4.39
C GLY A 338 -13.35 -4.94 3.48
N GLN A 339 -12.34 -4.32 4.10
CA GLN A 339 -11.23 -3.70 3.38
C GLN A 339 -10.15 -4.76 3.07
N PRO A 340 -9.70 -4.91 1.81
CA PRO A 340 -8.71 -5.93 1.43
C PRO A 340 -7.44 -5.91 2.27
N GLU A 341 -6.89 -4.73 2.57
CA GLU A 341 -5.64 -4.63 3.32
C GLU A 341 -5.77 -5.12 4.77
N LEU A 342 -6.93 -4.88 5.40
CA LEU A 342 -7.18 -5.30 6.77
C LEU A 342 -7.40 -6.82 6.87
N ALA A 343 -8.20 -7.36 5.95
CA ALA A 343 -8.47 -8.79 5.89
C ALA A 343 -7.18 -9.58 5.59
N LEU A 344 -6.42 -9.19 4.56
CA LEU A 344 -5.18 -9.87 4.19
C LEU A 344 -4.09 -9.73 5.24
N ARG A 345 -4.01 -8.60 5.95
CA ARG A 345 -3.10 -8.47 7.11
C ARG A 345 -3.47 -9.46 8.22
N THR A 346 -4.75 -9.71 8.44
CA THR A 346 -5.20 -10.67 9.45
C THR A 346 -4.82 -12.09 9.04
N GLU A 347 -5.09 -12.48 7.79
CA GLU A 347 -4.69 -13.78 7.24
C GLU A 347 -3.16 -13.98 7.26
N SER A 348 -2.40 -12.91 7.01
CA SER A 348 -0.93 -12.98 6.99
C SER A 348 -0.31 -13.35 8.34
N ALA A 349 -1.01 -13.15 9.46
CA ALA A 349 -0.53 -13.51 10.80
C ALA A 349 -0.38 -15.01 11.02
N THR A 350 -1.14 -15.81 10.27
CA THR A 350 -1.12 -17.27 10.32
C THR A 350 -0.53 -17.91 9.06
N ALA A 351 -0.09 -17.11 8.09
CA ALA A 351 0.43 -17.59 6.82
C ALA A 351 1.97 -17.68 6.83
N SER A 352 2.53 -18.64 6.10
CA SER A 352 3.98 -18.69 5.84
C SER A 352 4.40 -17.77 4.68
N LEU A 353 3.46 -17.45 3.79
CA LEU A 353 3.65 -16.63 2.60
C LEU A 353 2.32 -16.00 2.18
N LEU A 354 2.33 -14.73 1.78
CA LEU A 354 1.19 -14.06 1.14
C LEU A 354 1.51 -13.78 -0.32
N VAL A 355 0.69 -14.28 -1.24
CA VAL A 355 0.86 -14.12 -2.69
C VAL A 355 -0.23 -13.20 -3.25
N LEU A 356 0.17 -12.22 -4.06
CA LEU A 356 -0.73 -11.22 -4.64
C LEU A 356 -0.35 -10.94 -6.09
N GLY A 357 -1.33 -10.56 -6.92
CA GLY A 357 -1.05 -10.07 -8.26
C GLY A 357 -0.43 -8.66 -8.23
N ALA A 358 0.57 -8.45 -9.09
CA ALA A 358 1.16 -7.13 -9.34
C ALA A 358 0.40 -6.43 -10.48
N HIS A 359 -0.79 -5.88 -10.19
CA HIS A 359 -1.64 -5.26 -11.21
C HIS A 359 -1.30 -3.80 -11.55
N HIS A 360 -1.81 -3.38 -12.72
CA HIS A 360 -1.89 -2.04 -13.29
C HIS A 360 -3.33 -1.89 -13.85
N HIS A 361 -4.24 -1.10 -13.23
CA HIS A 361 -5.62 -0.97 -13.75
C HIS A 361 -5.85 0.28 -14.63
N GLY A 362 -6.23 0.07 -15.90
CA GLY A 362 -6.81 1.08 -16.82
C GLY A 362 -5.83 1.88 -17.73
N PRO A 363 -6.31 2.72 -18.66
CA PRO A 363 -5.47 3.53 -19.57
C PRO A 363 -4.61 4.62 -18.87
N LEU A 364 -4.59 4.64 -17.54
CA LEU A 364 -3.76 5.48 -16.67
C LEU A 364 -2.84 4.62 -15.76
N ALA A 365 -2.68 3.33 -16.05
CA ALA A 365 -2.10 2.36 -15.14
C ALA A 365 -0.56 2.30 -15.08
N GLU A 366 0.15 3.11 -15.87
CA GLU A 366 1.61 3.14 -15.84
C GLU A 366 2.17 3.71 -14.51
N ALA A 367 1.32 4.32 -13.67
CA ALA A 367 1.73 5.07 -12.49
C ALA A 367 1.41 4.43 -11.11
N VAL A 368 0.62 3.34 -11.03
CA VAL A 368 0.12 2.81 -9.74
C VAL A 368 0.38 1.30 -9.64
N LEU A 369 1.26 0.91 -8.69
CA LEU A 369 1.34 -0.48 -8.23
C LEU A 369 -0.05 -0.94 -7.80
N GLY A 370 -0.42 -2.19 -8.09
CA GLY A 370 -1.58 -2.85 -7.48
C GLY A 370 -1.63 -2.52 -5.99
N SER A 371 -2.67 -1.77 -5.58
CA SER A 371 -2.73 -1.05 -4.30
C SER A 371 -2.50 -1.97 -3.10
N THR A 372 -2.94 -3.22 -3.24
CA THR A 372 -2.86 -4.26 -2.22
C THR A 372 -1.44 -4.82 -2.05
N ALA A 373 -0.73 -5.18 -3.13
CA ALA A 373 0.60 -5.79 -3.03
C ALA A 373 1.65 -4.84 -2.41
N GLY A 374 1.60 -3.56 -2.80
CA GLY A 374 2.43 -2.52 -2.20
C GLY A 374 2.12 -2.28 -0.72
N ALA A 375 0.84 -2.21 -0.34
CA ALA A 375 0.42 -2.02 1.05
C ALA A 375 0.79 -3.22 1.94
N MET A 376 0.59 -4.45 1.45
CA MET A 376 0.88 -5.68 2.19
C MET A 376 2.39 -5.91 2.37
N SER A 377 3.21 -5.52 1.39
CA SER A 377 4.67 -5.55 1.52
C SER A 377 5.17 -4.80 2.75
N VAL A 378 4.44 -3.76 3.18
CA VAL A 378 4.75 -2.95 4.37
C VAL A 378 4.09 -3.47 5.65
N THR A 379 2.89 -4.05 5.57
CA THR A 379 2.03 -4.27 6.76
C THR A 379 1.65 -5.72 7.08
N SER A 380 1.81 -6.68 6.15
CA SER A 380 1.67 -8.14 6.35
C SER A 380 2.47 -8.67 7.56
N ALA A 381 2.14 -9.78 8.20
CA ALA A 381 2.99 -10.40 9.21
C ALA A 381 4.00 -11.41 8.62
N CYS A 382 3.82 -11.81 7.37
CA CYS A 382 4.68 -12.75 6.65
C CYS A 382 5.27 -12.14 5.36
N PRO A 383 6.27 -12.79 4.73
CA PRO A 383 6.80 -12.37 3.43
C PRO A 383 5.69 -12.27 2.38
N VAL A 384 5.80 -11.27 1.50
CA VAL A 384 4.82 -11.03 0.43
C VAL A 384 5.46 -11.29 -0.92
N VAL A 385 4.83 -12.08 -1.78
CA VAL A 385 5.24 -12.26 -3.17
C VAL A 385 4.23 -11.59 -4.07
N ALA A 386 4.72 -10.66 -4.89
CA ALA A 386 3.94 -10.07 -5.96
C ALA A 386 4.26 -10.78 -7.28
N VAL A 387 3.24 -11.33 -7.92
CA VAL A 387 3.35 -12.08 -9.17
C VAL A 387 2.92 -11.17 -10.33
N PRO A 388 3.80 -10.90 -11.31
CA PRO A 388 3.42 -10.19 -12.54
C PRO A 388 2.33 -10.94 -13.30
N VAL A 389 1.31 -10.22 -13.78
CA VAL A 389 0.17 -10.81 -14.51
C VAL A 389 0.26 -10.61 -16.02
N ASP A 390 0.97 -9.57 -16.46
CA ASP A 390 1.14 -9.15 -17.85
C ASP A 390 2.55 -9.45 -18.39
N ARG A 391 3.43 -10.00 -17.55
CA ARG A 391 4.85 -10.20 -17.85
C ARG A 391 5.29 -11.56 -17.33
N GLN A 392 6.27 -12.13 -18.01
CA GLN A 392 6.90 -13.37 -17.62
C GLN A 392 8.41 -13.24 -17.80
N PRO A 393 9.21 -13.90 -16.94
CA PRO A 393 10.64 -14.00 -17.14
C PRO A 393 10.93 -14.86 -18.38
N SER A 394 12.05 -14.60 -19.04
CA SER A 394 12.57 -15.42 -20.12
C SER A 394 12.99 -16.80 -19.62
N ALA A 395 13.42 -16.91 -18.36
CA ALA A 395 13.82 -18.16 -17.71
C ALA A 395 13.04 -18.39 -16.39
N PRO A 396 11.82 -18.95 -16.46
CA PRO A 396 11.00 -19.20 -15.26
C PRO A 396 11.62 -20.20 -14.27
N ASP A 397 12.53 -21.06 -14.73
CA ASP A 397 13.32 -22.00 -13.90
C ASP A 397 14.75 -21.48 -13.62
N GLY A 398 14.96 -20.17 -13.77
CA GLY A 398 16.24 -19.51 -13.48
C GLY A 398 16.62 -19.51 -11.99
N PRO A 399 17.76 -18.89 -11.63
CA PRO A 399 18.18 -18.76 -10.23
C PRO A 399 17.21 -17.91 -9.41
N VAL A 400 17.29 -18.06 -8.09
CA VAL A 400 16.75 -17.06 -7.16
C VAL A 400 17.77 -15.93 -7.03
N VAL A 401 17.32 -14.69 -7.22
CA VAL A 401 18.18 -13.50 -7.09
C VAL A 401 17.81 -12.76 -5.80
N VAL A 402 18.79 -12.38 -4.99
CA VAL A 402 18.57 -11.55 -3.80
C VAL A 402 19.37 -10.25 -3.87
N GLY A 403 18.68 -9.11 -3.68
CA GLY A 403 19.31 -7.81 -3.55
C GLY A 403 19.81 -7.58 -2.12
N VAL A 404 21.11 -7.31 -1.96
CA VAL A 404 21.76 -7.07 -0.67
C VAL A 404 22.19 -5.61 -0.60
N ASP A 405 21.62 -4.85 0.33
CA ASP A 405 21.92 -3.42 0.51
C ASP A 405 22.85 -3.15 1.69
N ASP A 406 22.58 -3.78 2.82
CA ASP A 406 23.37 -3.78 4.06
C ASP A 406 23.27 -5.16 4.74
N PRO A 407 24.34 -5.68 5.36
CA PRO A 407 24.34 -7.01 5.98
C PRO A 407 23.28 -7.19 7.09
N GLY A 408 23.02 -6.13 7.86
CA GLY A 408 22.08 -6.18 8.99
C GLY A 408 20.62 -6.25 8.54
N THR A 409 20.25 -5.51 7.50
CA THR A 409 18.88 -5.52 6.96
C THR A 409 18.62 -6.65 5.98
N ALA A 410 19.65 -7.15 5.30
CA ALA A 410 19.51 -8.17 4.27
C ALA A 410 19.38 -9.59 4.82
N ARG A 411 19.77 -9.87 6.08
CA ARG A 411 19.81 -11.24 6.63
C ARG A 411 18.50 -12.02 6.42
N ALA A 412 17.35 -11.43 6.75
CA ALA A 412 16.05 -12.10 6.59
C ALA A 412 15.71 -12.37 5.12
N ALA A 413 16.05 -11.45 4.21
CA ALA A 413 15.84 -11.62 2.78
C ALA A 413 16.75 -12.69 2.20
N VAL A 414 18.02 -12.75 2.63
CA VAL A 414 18.98 -13.76 2.20
C VAL A 414 18.63 -15.16 2.72
N GLU A 415 18.24 -15.28 3.99
CA GLU A 415 17.75 -16.55 4.56
C GLU A 415 16.46 -17.03 3.88
N PHE A 416 15.57 -16.12 3.50
CA PHE A 416 14.40 -16.46 2.69
C PHE A 416 14.85 -16.94 1.30
N ALA A 417 15.72 -16.19 0.62
CA ALA A 417 16.16 -16.50 -0.74
C ALA A 417 16.88 -17.85 -0.86
N VAL A 418 17.75 -18.21 0.08
CA VAL A 418 18.43 -19.53 0.08
C VAL A 418 17.44 -20.68 0.32
N ALA A 419 16.43 -20.47 1.18
CA ALA A 419 15.39 -21.46 1.41
C ALA A 419 14.53 -21.67 0.15
N GLU A 420 14.22 -20.59 -0.59
CA GLU A 420 13.54 -20.67 -1.87
C GLU A 420 14.38 -21.35 -2.95
N ALA A 421 15.67 -21.02 -3.03
CA ALA A 421 16.60 -21.67 -3.97
C ALA A 421 16.70 -23.17 -3.71
N SER A 422 16.81 -23.57 -2.44
CA SER A 422 16.84 -24.98 -2.02
C SER A 422 15.56 -25.72 -2.39
N ARG A 423 14.37 -25.16 -2.10
CA ARG A 423 13.08 -25.76 -2.48
C ARG A 423 12.91 -25.90 -3.99
N ARG A 424 13.52 -25.00 -4.77
CA ARG A 424 13.45 -24.98 -6.22
C ARG A 424 14.51 -25.85 -6.89
N GLY A 425 15.57 -26.22 -6.16
CA GLY A 425 16.73 -26.92 -6.73
C GLY A 425 17.53 -26.05 -7.70
N VAL A 426 17.56 -24.74 -7.49
CA VAL A 426 18.25 -23.76 -8.35
C VAL A 426 19.36 -23.03 -7.60
N ASP A 427 20.23 -22.35 -8.34
CA ASP A 427 21.32 -21.55 -7.78
C ASP A 427 20.79 -20.26 -7.12
N LEU A 428 21.53 -19.73 -6.14
CA LEU A 428 21.24 -18.45 -5.48
C LEU A 428 22.24 -17.38 -5.94
N HIS A 429 21.74 -16.26 -6.44
CA HIS A 429 22.54 -15.12 -6.88
C HIS A 429 22.36 -13.93 -5.92
N ALA A 430 23.34 -13.67 -5.07
CA ALA A 430 23.36 -12.51 -4.18
C ALA A 430 24.03 -11.30 -4.86
N VAL A 431 23.30 -10.19 -4.95
CA VAL A 431 23.70 -9.01 -5.73
C VAL A 431 23.78 -7.78 -4.85
N HIS A 432 24.96 -7.19 -4.75
CA HIS A 432 25.18 -5.91 -4.07
C HIS A 432 25.54 -4.84 -5.09
N CYS A 433 24.65 -3.86 -5.25
CA CYS A 433 24.93 -2.70 -6.09
C CYS A 433 25.55 -1.59 -5.24
N TRP A 434 26.45 -0.76 -5.77
CA TRP A 434 26.99 0.38 -5.02
C TRP A 434 27.26 1.56 -5.93
N ALA A 435 27.13 2.77 -5.38
CA ALA A 435 27.46 4.01 -6.05
C ALA A 435 28.52 4.73 -5.21
N GLY A 436 29.67 5.04 -5.83
CA GLY A 436 30.73 5.79 -5.16
C GLY A 436 30.21 7.17 -4.73
N GLN A 437 30.54 7.58 -3.50
CA GLN A 437 30.15 8.90 -2.97
C GLN A 437 30.88 10.00 -3.75
N ALA A 438 30.24 10.56 -4.78
CA ALA A 438 30.62 11.86 -5.35
C ALA A 438 29.97 13.04 -4.59
N ALA A 439 29.64 12.85 -3.32
CA ALA A 439 29.00 13.88 -2.51
C ALA A 439 30.08 14.72 -1.80
N LEU A 440 30.22 15.98 -2.23
CA LEU A 440 31.01 17.03 -1.58
C LEU A 440 32.55 16.95 -1.75
N GLY A 441 33.03 16.85 -2.99
CA GLY A 441 34.36 17.37 -3.36
C GLY A 441 35.59 16.67 -2.74
N GLY A 442 35.42 15.49 -2.15
CA GLY A 442 36.53 14.62 -1.75
C GLY A 442 36.42 13.29 -2.47
N GLU A 443 37.45 12.91 -3.23
CA GLU A 443 37.63 11.53 -3.67
C GLU A 443 37.95 10.69 -2.43
N VAL A 444 36.92 10.12 -1.79
CA VAL A 444 37.16 8.95 -0.94
C VAL A 444 37.42 7.80 -1.90
N PRO A 445 38.61 7.16 -1.88
CA PRO A 445 38.86 5.99 -2.70
C PRO A 445 37.80 4.93 -2.38
N ASP A 446 37.12 4.46 -3.40
CA ASP A 446 36.20 3.35 -3.26
C ASP A 446 37.02 2.07 -3.12
N GLU A 447 36.74 1.27 -2.08
CA GLU A 447 37.46 0.02 -1.79
C GLU A 447 36.54 -1.15 -2.19
N PRO A 448 36.76 -1.79 -3.35
CA PRO A 448 35.96 -2.94 -3.80
C PRO A 448 35.86 -4.04 -2.74
N GLU A 449 36.92 -4.22 -1.96
CA GLU A 449 37.01 -5.18 -0.85
C GLU A 449 35.89 -4.95 0.18
N ARG A 450 35.50 -3.70 0.43
CA ARG A 450 34.42 -3.36 1.36
C ARG A 450 33.06 -3.85 0.86
N HIS A 451 32.82 -3.77 -0.45
CA HIS A 451 31.56 -4.21 -1.06
C HIS A 451 31.47 -5.73 -1.16
N GLU A 452 32.60 -6.40 -1.40
CA GLU A 452 32.68 -7.85 -1.29
C GLU A 452 32.46 -8.32 0.15
N GLN A 453 32.98 -7.59 1.13
CA GLN A 453 32.77 -7.91 2.54
C GLN A 453 31.29 -7.79 2.96
N VAL A 454 30.53 -6.82 2.43
CA VAL A 454 29.08 -6.75 2.64
C VAL A 454 28.37 -8.03 2.19
N LEU A 455 28.73 -8.56 1.02
CA LEU A 455 28.18 -9.82 0.52
C LEU A 455 28.63 -11.01 1.36
N ALA A 456 29.91 -11.06 1.73
CA ALA A 456 30.47 -12.13 2.56
C ALA A 456 29.78 -12.20 3.93
N GLU A 457 29.55 -11.05 4.57
CA GLU A 457 28.85 -10.96 5.86
C GLU A 457 27.37 -11.32 5.73
N ALA A 458 26.68 -10.82 4.69
CA ALA A 458 25.27 -11.12 4.47
C ALA A 458 25.01 -12.59 4.12
N THR A 459 26.00 -13.26 3.51
CA THR A 459 25.91 -14.66 3.06
C THR A 459 26.73 -15.63 3.91
N ALA A 460 27.26 -15.15 5.04
CA ALA A 460 27.96 -15.99 6.00
C ALA A 460 27.07 -17.16 6.45
N GLU A 461 27.68 -18.31 6.69
CA GLU A 461 27.01 -19.54 7.18
C GLU A 461 26.01 -20.18 6.20
N LEU A 462 25.69 -19.54 5.05
CA LEU A 462 24.72 -20.11 4.10
C LEU A 462 25.22 -21.41 3.48
N ALA A 463 26.48 -21.44 3.05
CA ALA A 463 27.08 -22.63 2.43
C ALA A 463 27.14 -23.82 3.40
N GLU A 464 27.24 -23.57 4.71
CA GLU A 464 27.23 -24.61 5.74
C GLU A 464 25.81 -25.12 6.03
N ARG A 465 24.83 -24.20 6.10
CA ARG A 465 23.43 -24.51 6.42
C ARG A 465 22.64 -25.08 5.22
N TRP A 466 23.02 -24.73 3.99
CA TRP A 466 22.40 -25.16 2.74
C TRP A 466 23.46 -25.61 1.72
N PRO A 467 24.11 -26.77 1.95
CA PRO A 467 25.19 -27.24 1.07
C PRO A 467 24.73 -27.56 -0.36
N ASP A 468 23.43 -27.82 -0.54
CA ASP A 468 22.84 -28.16 -1.84
C ASP A 468 22.60 -26.94 -2.74
N VAL A 469 22.72 -25.71 -2.21
CA VAL A 469 22.50 -24.48 -2.96
C VAL A 469 23.84 -23.88 -3.38
N ARG A 470 24.06 -23.76 -4.69
CA ARG A 470 25.24 -23.04 -5.21
C ARG A 470 25.02 -21.54 -5.10
N LEU A 471 25.85 -20.88 -4.29
CA LEU A 471 25.84 -19.44 -4.06
C LEU A 471 26.79 -18.72 -5.05
N HIS A 472 26.25 -17.74 -5.76
CA HIS A 472 27.00 -16.80 -6.59
C HIS A 472 26.85 -15.38 -6.04
N THR A 473 27.97 -14.73 -5.73
CA THR A 473 28.00 -13.34 -5.23
C THR A 473 28.44 -12.40 -6.34
N THR A 474 27.72 -11.30 -6.58
CA THR A 474 28.12 -10.26 -7.54
C THR A 474 28.05 -8.87 -6.91
N SER A 475 29.18 -8.17 -6.91
CA SER A 475 29.28 -6.74 -6.59
C SER A 475 29.23 -5.93 -7.89
N VAL A 476 28.32 -4.97 -7.99
CA VAL A 476 28.10 -4.16 -9.21
C VAL A 476 28.16 -2.68 -8.86
N ARG A 477 29.03 -1.93 -9.53
CA ARG A 477 28.99 -0.46 -9.46
C ARG A 477 27.85 0.05 -10.34
N GLY A 478 26.85 0.69 -9.74
CA GLY A 478 25.71 1.24 -10.46
C GLY A 478 24.41 1.31 -9.65
N ASP A 479 23.34 1.66 -10.36
CA ASP A 479 21.99 1.74 -9.81
C ASP A 479 21.41 0.35 -9.54
N ALA A 480 20.91 0.15 -8.31
CA ALA A 480 20.37 -1.13 -7.86
C ALA A 480 19.10 -1.52 -8.60
N LEU A 481 18.25 -0.55 -8.94
CA LEU A 481 16.97 -0.84 -9.61
C LEU A 481 17.23 -1.40 -11.01
N SER A 482 18.07 -0.74 -11.79
CA SER A 482 18.41 -1.11 -13.16
C SER A 482 19.03 -2.51 -13.23
N GLU A 483 19.96 -2.82 -12.34
CA GLU A 483 20.61 -4.14 -12.31
C GLU A 483 19.65 -5.26 -11.86
N LEU A 484 18.82 -5.02 -10.85
CA LEU A 484 17.85 -6.01 -10.38
C LEU A 484 16.71 -6.23 -11.39
N LEU A 485 16.27 -5.19 -12.11
CA LEU A 485 15.31 -5.34 -13.21
C LEU A 485 15.89 -6.18 -14.34
N ARG A 486 17.14 -5.91 -14.75
CA ARG A 486 17.83 -6.70 -15.77
C ARG A 486 17.91 -8.17 -15.38
N ARG A 487 18.23 -8.46 -14.12
CA ARG A 487 18.27 -9.84 -13.60
C ARG A 487 16.90 -10.48 -13.44
N SER A 488 15.84 -9.67 -13.32
CA SER A 488 14.47 -10.19 -13.21
C SER A 488 14.01 -10.94 -14.45
N ASP A 489 14.63 -10.68 -15.61
CA ASP A 489 14.32 -11.37 -16.87
C ASP A 489 14.77 -12.84 -16.85
N ASP A 490 15.85 -13.15 -16.13
CA ASP A 490 16.46 -14.48 -16.09
C ASP A 490 16.27 -15.19 -14.74
N ALA A 491 15.50 -14.63 -13.82
CA ALA A 491 15.31 -15.16 -12.47
C ALA A 491 13.95 -15.85 -12.32
N ALA A 492 13.92 -16.95 -11.56
CA ALA A 492 12.67 -17.58 -11.15
C ALA A 492 11.94 -16.80 -10.04
N LEU A 493 12.71 -16.09 -9.21
CA LEU A 493 12.23 -15.28 -8.10
C LEU A 493 13.27 -14.20 -7.76
N LEU A 494 12.82 -12.96 -7.61
CA LEU A 494 13.63 -11.85 -7.10
C LEU A 494 13.25 -11.55 -5.65
N VAL A 495 14.23 -11.49 -4.75
CA VAL A 495 14.03 -11.28 -3.31
C VAL A 495 14.67 -9.98 -2.87
N VAL A 496 13.92 -9.16 -2.15
CA VAL A 496 14.40 -7.88 -1.60
C VAL A 496 13.88 -7.65 -0.18
N GLY A 497 14.62 -6.88 0.61
CA GLY A 497 14.15 -6.37 1.89
C GLY A 497 13.14 -5.22 1.74
N THR A 498 12.56 -4.79 2.85
CA THR A 498 11.72 -3.57 2.89
C THR A 498 12.50 -2.26 3.00
N HIS A 499 13.75 -2.30 3.46
CA HIS A 499 14.57 -1.13 3.71
C HIS A 499 15.62 -0.92 2.62
N GLY A 500 16.01 0.34 2.43
CA GLY A 500 17.20 0.73 1.70
C GLY A 500 18.11 1.54 2.63
N ARG A 501 19.42 1.58 2.33
CA ARG A 501 20.57 2.19 3.05
C ARG A 501 20.38 3.58 3.70
N HIS A 502 19.27 4.27 3.45
CA HIS A 502 19.00 5.60 3.99
C HIS A 502 17.54 5.73 4.45
N ARG A 503 17.23 5.27 5.67
CA ARG A 503 16.12 5.83 6.47
C ARG A 503 16.09 5.30 7.91
N LEU A 504 16.39 6.18 8.85
CA LEU A 504 16.09 5.99 10.27
C LEU A 504 14.58 6.25 10.48
N GLY A 505 13.86 5.23 10.96
CA GLY A 505 12.63 5.44 11.76
C GLY A 505 11.25 5.44 11.07
N ALA A 506 11.11 5.06 9.79
CA ALA A 506 9.78 4.98 9.16
C ALA A 506 9.53 3.66 8.42
N VAL A 507 8.39 3.01 8.71
CA VAL A 507 7.88 1.77 8.10
C VAL A 507 7.39 2.05 6.67
N VAL A 508 8.31 2.33 5.75
CA VAL A 508 7.99 2.64 4.34
C VAL A 508 8.84 1.76 3.44
N LEU A 509 8.20 1.15 2.43
CA LEU A 509 8.89 0.37 1.41
C LEU A 509 9.94 1.23 0.68
N GLY A 510 11.16 0.71 0.57
CA GLY A 510 12.24 1.34 -0.20
C GLY A 510 11.84 1.64 -1.65
N SER A 511 12.46 2.67 -2.24
CA SER A 511 12.21 3.09 -3.63
C SER A 511 12.47 1.97 -4.64
N VAL A 512 13.54 1.19 -4.43
CA VAL A 512 13.91 0.04 -5.27
C VAL A 512 12.86 -1.05 -5.19
N SER A 513 12.52 -1.54 -3.99
CA SER A 513 11.52 -2.60 -3.82
C SER A 513 10.17 -2.20 -4.41
N ARG A 514 9.75 -0.94 -4.26
CA ARG A 514 8.52 -0.42 -4.87
C ARG A 514 8.58 -0.42 -6.40
N ALA A 515 9.70 -0.02 -7.00
CA ALA A 515 9.85 -0.03 -8.45
C ALA A 515 9.93 -1.47 -9.00
N LEU A 516 10.56 -2.40 -8.29
CA LEU A 516 10.61 -3.82 -8.66
C LEU A 516 9.24 -4.47 -8.66
N LEU A 517 8.44 -4.27 -7.61
CA LEU A 517 7.05 -4.75 -7.56
C LEU A 517 6.20 -4.25 -8.75
N ARG A 518 6.56 -3.10 -9.33
CA ARG A 518 5.87 -2.54 -10.50
C ARG A 518 6.38 -3.09 -11.81
N SER A 519 7.69 -3.30 -11.94
CA SER A 519 8.36 -3.39 -13.25
C SER A 519 9.14 -4.68 -13.49
N ALA A 520 9.36 -5.51 -12.47
CA ALA A 520 10.04 -6.79 -12.63
C ALA A 520 9.25 -7.75 -13.52
N ARG A 521 9.96 -8.61 -14.25
CA ARG A 521 9.35 -9.64 -15.09
C ARG A 521 9.09 -10.96 -14.37
N CYS A 522 9.88 -11.27 -13.35
CA CYS A 522 9.66 -12.41 -12.47
C CYS A 522 8.90 -11.99 -11.19
N PRO A 523 8.34 -12.97 -10.46
CA PRO A 523 7.80 -12.77 -9.12
C PRO A 523 8.81 -12.09 -8.19
N VAL A 524 8.31 -11.16 -7.38
CA VAL A 524 9.13 -10.40 -6.42
C VAL A 524 8.69 -10.68 -4.99
N ALA A 525 9.58 -11.27 -4.20
CA ALA A 525 9.40 -11.45 -2.77
C ALA A 525 9.93 -10.24 -2.00
N VAL A 526 9.09 -9.64 -1.18
CA VAL A 526 9.46 -8.60 -0.20
C VAL A 526 9.45 -9.21 1.18
N VAL A 527 10.64 -9.26 1.80
CA VAL A 527 10.87 -9.89 3.10
C VAL A 527 11.13 -8.84 4.15
N ARG A 528 10.48 -8.99 5.31
CA ARG A 528 10.73 -8.15 6.48
C ARG A 528 11.62 -8.83 7.50
N PRO A 529 12.47 -8.06 8.21
CA PRO A 529 13.14 -8.58 9.37
C PRO A 529 12.09 -9.03 10.40
N ARG A 530 12.34 -10.17 11.04
CA ARG A 530 11.54 -10.61 12.18
C ARG A 530 11.83 -9.64 13.34
N GLY A 531 10.77 -8.99 13.84
CA GLY A 531 10.85 -8.06 14.97
C GLY A 531 11.10 -8.75 16.30
#